data_AF-A0A367XRR3-F1
#
_entry.id   AF-A0A367XRR3-F1
#
_cell.length_a   1.000
_cell.length_b   1.000
_cell.length_c   1.000
_cell.angle_alpha   90.00
_cell.angle_beta   90.00
_cell.angle_gamma   90.00
#
_symmetry.space_group_name_H-M   'P 1'
#
loop_
_entity.id
_entity.type
_entity.pdbx_description
1 polymer ?
#
loop_
_entity_poly.entity_id
_entity_poly.type
_entity_poly.pdbx_seq_one_letter_code
_entity_poly.pdbx_strand_id
1 'polypeptide(L)'
;MYHLVHHYNTGLKMTLTKYQRGDLIEGWNDCPVPQKKTIALHADPSRDTTVQNVTDVLNKIFTLDLNLPERELTHYKAKLVSSVEKMAPGSSHLSFIYHIFQEILENVESVTPKLKNDLKNQVVEYMMVHEGVSSWCSPLKKIVVNI
;
A
#
# COMPACT_ATOMS: atom_id res chain seq x y z
N MET A 1 6.17 -24.15 -80.72
CA MET A 1 7.37 -23.34 -80.40
C MET A 1 6.85 -21.97 -80.00
N TYR A 2 6.92 -21.50 -78.76
CA TYR A 2 8.07 -21.44 -77.86
C TYR A 2 7.65 -21.54 -76.37
N HIS A 3 8.49 -22.24 -75.61
CA HIS A 3 8.82 -22.16 -74.18
C HIS A 3 7.74 -21.89 -73.11
N LEU A 4 7.47 -22.96 -72.35
CA LEU A 4 6.85 -23.02 -71.03
C LEU A 4 7.97 -22.99 -69.97
N VAL A 5 8.18 -21.90 -69.22
CA VAL A 5 9.12 -21.90 -68.07
C VAL A 5 8.74 -20.85 -66.99
N HIS A 6 8.58 -21.36 -65.76
CA HIS A 6 8.65 -20.73 -64.42
C HIS A 6 7.63 -19.65 -63.98
N HIS A 7 6.51 -20.11 -63.39
CA HIS A 7 5.90 -19.39 -62.27
C HIS A 7 6.64 -19.75 -60.97
N TYR A 8 7.40 -18.79 -60.44
CA TYR A 8 7.86 -18.83 -59.05
C TYR A 8 6.65 -18.60 -58.14
N ASN A 9 6.14 -19.67 -57.53
CA ASN A 9 5.25 -19.57 -56.39
C ASN A 9 6.15 -19.52 -55.13
N THR A 10 6.70 -18.35 -54.83
CA THR A 10 7.30 -18.09 -53.51
C THR A 10 6.16 -17.91 -52.52
N GLY A 11 5.54 -19.02 -52.13
CA GLY A 11 4.71 -19.10 -50.96
C GLY A 11 5.55 -18.68 -49.76
N LEU A 12 5.36 -17.46 -49.29
CA LEU A 12 5.72 -17.06 -47.94
C LEU A 12 5.01 -18.04 -46.99
N LYS A 13 5.72 -19.10 -46.57
CA LYS A 13 5.35 -19.85 -45.38
C LYS A 13 5.52 -18.89 -44.22
N MET A 14 4.47 -18.15 -43.89
CA MET A 14 4.34 -17.52 -42.59
C MET A 14 4.29 -18.66 -41.57
N THR A 15 5.45 -19.05 -41.06
CA THR A 15 5.53 -19.97 -39.93
C THR A 15 4.95 -19.26 -38.72
N LEU A 16 3.70 -19.60 -38.38
CA LEU A 16 3.03 -19.14 -37.17
C LEU A 16 3.96 -19.36 -35.97
N THR A 17 4.14 -18.30 -35.19
CA THR A 17 4.96 -18.35 -33.97
C THR A 17 4.30 -19.29 -32.95
N LYS A 18 5.12 -19.92 -32.11
CA LYS A 18 4.73 -20.88 -31.06
C LYS A 18 3.49 -20.48 -30.23
N TYR A 19 3.26 -19.17 -30.02
CA TYR A 19 2.08 -18.64 -29.33
C TYR A 19 0.74 -18.93 -30.01
N GLN A 20 0.71 -19.06 -31.33
CA GLN A 20 -0.51 -19.24 -32.11
C GLN A 20 -0.85 -20.72 -32.35
N ARG A 21 0.08 -21.63 -32.07
CA ARG A 21 -0.07 -23.07 -32.34
C ARG A 21 -0.67 -23.84 -31.17
N GLY A 22 -0.82 -23.20 -30.00
CA GLY A 22 -1.35 -23.84 -28.79
C GLY A 22 -0.39 -24.84 -28.15
N ASP A 23 0.89 -24.85 -28.55
CA ASP A 23 1.91 -25.68 -27.92
C ASP A 23 2.17 -25.21 -26.49
N LEU A 24 2.38 -26.15 -25.57
CA LEU A 24 2.69 -25.87 -24.16
C LEU A 24 4.02 -25.10 -24.10
N ILE A 25 3.97 -23.81 -23.78
CA ILE A 25 5.16 -22.98 -23.63
C ILE A 25 5.75 -23.27 -22.25
N GLU A 26 6.68 -24.22 -22.17
CA GLU A 26 7.50 -24.42 -20.98
C GLU A 26 8.35 -23.16 -20.74
N GLY A 27 8.25 -22.59 -19.54
CA GLY A 27 8.87 -21.31 -19.17
C GLY A 27 7.90 -20.16 -18.93
N TRP A 28 6.61 -20.44 -18.67
CA TRP A 28 5.71 -19.45 -18.09
C TRP A 28 6.04 -19.21 -16.62
N ASN A 29 6.89 -18.21 -16.41
CA ASN A 29 6.97 -17.34 -15.23
C ASN A 29 6.89 -18.07 -13.87
N ASP A 30 8.02 -18.55 -13.38
CA ASP A 30 8.31 -18.53 -11.94
C ASP A 30 8.36 -17.06 -11.50
N CYS A 31 7.19 -16.42 -11.39
CA CYS A 31 7.09 -15.20 -10.63
C CYS A 31 7.54 -15.59 -9.22
N PRO A 32 8.66 -15.04 -8.70
CA PRO A 32 9.08 -15.41 -7.36
C PRO A 32 7.90 -15.08 -6.46
N VAL A 33 7.32 -16.12 -5.86
CA VAL A 33 6.27 -15.95 -4.86
C VAL A 33 6.87 -14.95 -3.88
N PRO A 34 6.25 -13.77 -3.66
CA PRO A 34 6.74 -12.87 -2.64
C PRO A 34 6.86 -13.74 -1.41
N GLN A 35 8.09 -13.97 -0.95
CA GLN A 35 8.28 -14.64 0.30
C GLN A 35 7.40 -13.84 1.24
N LYS A 36 6.35 -14.47 1.77
CA LYS A 36 5.75 -13.99 3.01
C LYS A 36 6.96 -13.99 3.93
N LYS A 37 7.62 -12.85 4.03
CA LYS A 37 8.32 -12.46 5.21
C LYS A 37 7.19 -12.51 6.22
N THR A 38 7.02 -13.68 6.82
CA THR A 38 6.66 -13.75 8.21
C THR A 38 7.72 -12.89 8.84
N ILE A 39 7.44 -11.58 8.87
CA ILE A 39 7.90 -10.73 9.94
C ILE A 39 7.51 -11.59 11.12
N ALA A 40 8.52 -12.19 11.74
CA ALA A 40 8.37 -12.73 13.06
C ALA A 40 7.86 -11.51 13.83
N LEU A 41 6.53 -11.43 13.93
CA LEU A 41 5.86 -10.61 14.90
C LEU A 41 6.47 -11.14 16.18
N HIS A 42 7.46 -10.40 16.67
CA HIS A 42 7.82 -10.43 18.06
C HIS A 42 6.48 -10.33 18.79
N ALA A 43 6.00 -11.48 19.23
CA ALA A 43 4.93 -11.54 20.17
C ALA A 43 5.48 -10.84 21.41
N ASP A 44 4.72 -9.82 21.86
CA ASP A 44 4.67 -9.20 23.19
C ASP A 44 5.11 -7.71 23.24
N PRO A 45 4.46 -6.80 24.01
CA PRO A 45 3.14 -6.77 24.65
C PRO A 45 2.32 -5.52 24.22
N SER A 46 1.17 -5.68 23.56
CA SER A 46 0.12 -4.65 23.59
C SER A 46 -1.21 -5.29 23.25
N ARG A 47 -1.71 -6.13 24.16
CA ARG A 47 -3.08 -6.64 24.07
C ARG A 47 -4.14 -5.55 24.34
N ASP A 48 -3.73 -4.32 24.64
CA ASP A 48 -4.62 -3.24 25.06
C ASP A 48 -4.42 -1.94 24.25
N THR A 49 -4.20 -2.01 22.93
CA THR A 49 -4.45 -0.83 22.10
C THR A 49 -5.97 -0.61 22.08
N THR A 50 -6.45 0.25 22.98
CA THR A 50 -7.87 0.61 23.07
C THR A 50 -8.21 1.68 22.03
N VAL A 51 -9.49 1.72 21.64
CA VAL A 51 -10.03 2.78 20.77
C VAL A 51 -9.76 4.16 21.38
N GLN A 52 -9.82 4.27 22.71
CA GLN A 52 -9.55 5.51 23.43
C GLN A 52 -8.10 5.97 23.26
N ASN A 53 -7.13 5.06 23.47
CA ASN A 53 -5.70 5.40 23.35
C ASN A 53 -5.37 5.94 21.94
N VAL A 54 -5.95 5.33 20.90
CA VAL A 54 -5.77 5.80 19.51
C VAL A 54 -6.45 7.14 19.28
N THR A 55 -7.64 7.34 19.85
CA THR A 55 -8.39 8.61 19.74
C THR A 55 -7.63 9.75 20.42
N ASP A 56 -7.01 9.51 21.58
CA ASP A 56 -6.23 10.51 22.30
C ASP A 56 -4.98 10.92 21.51
N VAL A 57 -4.25 9.95 20.97
CA VAL A 57 -3.08 10.19 20.12
C VAL A 57 -3.47 10.90 18.82
N LEU A 58 -4.58 10.49 18.19
CA LEU A 58 -5.14 11.17 17.02
C LEU A 58 -5.42 12.64 17.34
N ASN A 59 -6.08 12.92 18.46
CA ASN A 59 -6.36 14.31 18.85
C ASN A 59 -5.08 15.14 19.02
N LYS A 60 -4.02 14.57 19.61
CA LYS A 60 -2.71 15.22 19.71
C LYS A 60 -2.10 15.53 18.34
N ILE A 61 -2.17 14.59 17.39
CA ILE A 61 -1.68 14.81 16.01
C ILE A 61 -2.37 16.02 15.36
N PHE A 62 -3.67 16.18 15.55
CA PHE A 62 -4.41 17.33 15.01
C PHE A 62 -4.20 18.65 15.78
N THR A 63 -3.37 18.66 16.84
CA THR A 63 -2.86 19.89 17.46
C THR A 63 -1.51 20.33 16.88
N LEU A 64 -0.88 19.50 16.04
CA LEU A 64 0.36 19.85 15.36
C LEU A 64 0.10 20.84 14.22
N ASP A 65 1.14 21.58 13.84
CA ASP A 65 1.12 22.45 12.67
C ASP A 65 1.23 21.62 11.39
N LEU A 66 0.09 21.06 10.97
CA LEU A 66 -0.03 20.31 9.73
C LEU A 66 -0.19 21.29 8.58
N ASN A 67 0.65 21.17 7.55
CA ASN A 67 0.60 22.02 6.36
C ASN A 67 -0.58 21.64 5.43
N LEU A 68 -1.80 21.77 5.95
CA LEU A 68 -3.07 21.41 5.31
C LEU A 68 -4.13 22.48 5.61
N PRO A 69 -5.04 22.78 4.67
CA PRO A 69 -6.17 23.67 4.94
C PRO A 69 -7.08 23.14 6.06
N GLU A 70 -7.62 24.02 6.89
CA GLU A 70 -8.51 23.68 8.02
C GLU A 70 -9.70 22.80 7.61
N ARG A 71 -10.27 23.05 6.41
CA ARG A 71 -11.35 22.23 5.85
C ARG A 71 -10.93 20.78 5.62
N GLU A 72 -9.70 20.56 5.14
CA GLU A 72 -9.15 19.22 4.94
C GLU A 72 -8.85 18.55 6.26
N LEU A 73 -8.26 19.27 7.22
CA LEU A 73 -8.00 18.77 8.57
C LEU A 73 -9.28 18.29 9.25
N THR A 74 -10.34 19.10 9.22
CA THR A 74 -11.65 18.73 9.76
C THR A 74 -12.21 17.47 9.11
N HIS A 75 -12.12 17.39 7.77
CA HIS A 75 -12.59 16.23 7.02
C HIS A 75 -11.80 14.95 7.37
N TYR A 76 -10.47 15.03 7.40
CA TYR A 76 -9.60 13.90 7.71
C TYR A 76 -9.76 13.44 9.17
N LYS A 77 -9.86 14.38 10.11
CA LYS A 77 -10.11 14.08 11.53
C LYS A 77 -11.41 13.30 11.69
N ALA A 78 -12.52 13.82 11.17
CA ALA A 78 -13.83 13.16 11.26
C ALA A 78 -13.80 11.75 10.65
N LYS A 79 -13.12 11.59 9.51
CA LYS A 79 -13.02 10.30 8.82
C LYS A 79 -12.20 9.27 9.60
N LEU A 80 -11.08 9.69 10.18
CA LEU A 80 -10.22 8.82 10.99
C LEU A 80 -10.89 8.44 12.31
N VAL A 81 -11.50 9.40 13.02
CA VAL A 81 -12.27 9.13 14.25
C VAL A 81 -13.38 8.14 13.98
N SER A 82 -14.22 8.39 12.96
CA SER A 82 -15.31 7.47 12.59
C SER A 82 -14.82 6.06 12.21
N SER A 83 -13.61 5.96 11.67
CA SER A 83 -13.01 4.67 11.30
C SER A 83 -12.48 3.94 12.54
N VAL A 84 -11.79 4.65 13.44
CA VAL A 84 -11.26 4.11 14.71
C VAL A 84 -12.39 3.60 15.62
N GLU A 85 -13.50 4.33 15.71
CA GLU A 85 -14.68 3.91 16.50
C GLU A 85 -15.33 2.62 15.99
N LYS A 86 -15.20 2.32 14.69
CA LYS A 86 -15.76 1.12 14.06
C LYS A 86 -14.81 -0.08 14.08
N MET A 87 -13.55 0.13 14.46
CA MET A 87 -12.56 -0.94 14.53
C MET A 87 -12.73 -1.75 15.82
N ALA A 88 -12.46 -3.06 15.73
CA ALA A 88 -12.42 -3.90 16.92
C ALA A 88 -11.22 -3.50 17.82
N PRO A 89 -11.41 -3.42 19.15
CA PRO A 89 -10.31 -3.25 20.09
C PRO A 89 -9.24 -4.33 19.88
N GLY A 90 -7.96 -3.94 19.97
CA GLY A 90 -6.85 -4.87 19.73
C GLY A 90 -6.70 -5.37 18.29
N SER A 91 -7.45 -4.81 17.32
CA SER A 91 -7.26 -5.14 15.91
C SER A 91 -5.92 -4.63 15.39
N SER A 92 -5.35 -5.33 14.41
CA SER A 92 -4.11 -4.91 13.74
C SER A 92 -4.24 -3.54 13.06
N HIS A 93 -5.44 -3.15 12.61
CA HIS A 93 -5.71 -1.82 12.07
C HIS A 93 -5.53 -0.73 13.13
N LEU A 94 -6.08 -0.96 14.32
CA LEU A 94 -6.01 -0.02 15.42
C LEU A 94 -4.57 0.13 15.92
N SER A 95 -3.86 -0.98 16.10
CA SER A 95 -2.43 -0.98 16.46
C SER A 95 -1.56 -0.31 15.40
N PHE A 96 -1.87 -0.49 14.11
CA PHE A 96 -1.13 0.16 13.03
C PHE A 96 -1.30 1.69 13.05
N ILE A 97 -2.52 2.20 13.20
CA ILE A 97 -2.78 3.64 13.31
C ILE A 97 -2.06 4.22 14.53
N TYR A 98 -2.16 3.53 15.67
CA TYR A 98 -1.48 3.92 16.90
C TYR A 98 0.04 4.04 16.70
N HIS A 99 0.65 3.02 16.09
CA HIS A 99 2.09 3.00 15.78
C HIS A 99 2.51 4.19 14.93
N ILE A 100 1.81 4.43 13.81
CA ILE A 100 2.16 5.55 12.91
C ILE A 100 2.06 6.89 13.64
N PHE A 101 1.01 7.13 14.43
CA PHE A 101 0.89 8.39 15.14
C PHE A 101 1.86 8.54 16.30
N GLN A 102 2.17 7.47 17.03
CA GLN A 102 3.19 7.53 18.09
C GLN A 102 4.56 7.87 17.50
N GLU A 103 4.95 7.24 16.40
CA GLU A 103 6.23 7.53 15.73
C GLU A 103 6.32 9.01 15.29
N ILE A 104 5.21 9.62 14.85
CA ILE A 104 5.16 11.06 14.55
C ILE A 104 5.35 11.89 15.82
N LEU A 105 4.63 11.58 16.90
CA LEU A 105 4.70 12.35 18.14
C LEU A 105 6.06 12.25 18.83
N GLU A 106 6.66 11.06 18.84
CA GLU A 106 7.98 10.82 19.44
C GLU A 106 9.11 11.53 18.68
N ASN A 107 8.92 11.82 17.39
CA ASN A 107 9.91 12.45 16.53
C ASN A 107 9.48 13.86 16.05
N VAL A 108 8.50 14.49 16.71
CA VAL A 108 7.92 15.77 16.24
C VAL A 108 8.93 16.91 16.15
N GLU A 109 9.92 16.95 17.06
CA GLU A 109 10.96 17.97 17.08
C GLU A 109 12.06 17.73 16.04
N SER A 110 12.13 16.51 15.49
CA SER A 110 13.21 16.03 14.63
C SER A 110 12.69 15.44 13.32
N VAL A 111 11.51 15.89 12.85
CA VAL A 111 10.90 15.40 11.61
C VAL A 111 11.85 15.61 10.43
N THR A 112 12.41 14.50 9.95
CA THR A 112 13.28 14.49 8.76
C THR A 112 12.51 14.02 7.52
N PRO A 113 12.94 14.42 6.31
CA PRO A 113 12.39 13.88 5.07
C PRO A 113 12.49 12.35 4.98
N LYS A 114 13.49 11.75 5.63
CA LYS A 114 13.67 10.30 5.69
C LYS A 114 12.54 9.66 6.51
N LEU A 115 12.33 10.11 7.75
CA LEU A 115 11.25 9.62 8.62
C LEU A 115 9.89 9.71 7.93
N LYS A 116 9.60 10.86 7.32
CA LYS A 116 8.36 11.10 6.57
C LYS A 116 8.17 10.14 5.40
N ASN A 117 9.24 9.83 4.66
CA ASN A 117 9.18 8.84 3.60
C ASN A 117 9.02 7.42 4.13
N ASP A 118 9.70 7.07 5.21
CA ASP A 118 9.62 5.74 5.83
C ASP A 118 8.20 5.47 6.36
N LEU A 119 7.60 6.43 7.08
CA LEU A 119 6.20 6.35 7.53
C LEU A 119 5.22 6.29 6.36
N LYS A 120 5.41 7.11 5.34
CA LYS A 120 4.57 7.10 4.13
C LYS A 120 4.64 5.73 3.45
N ASN A 121 5.82 5.13 3.37
CA ASN A 121 6.02 3.80 2.79
C ASN A 121 5.34 2.73 3.63
N GLN A 122 5.46 2.77 4.96
CA GLN A 122 4.72 1.87 5.86
C GLN A 122 3.21 1.94 5.62
N VAL A 123 2.63 3.14 5.47
CA VAL A 123 1.20 3.29 5.13
C VAL A 123 0.86 2.69 3.78
N VAL A 124 1.71 2.89 2.76
CA VAL A 124 1.48 2.32 1.42
C VAL A 124 1.60 0.80 1.43
N GLU A 125 2.60 0.24 2.10
CA GLU A 125 2.78 -1.20 2.25
C GLU A 125 1.59 -1.81 3.00
N TYR A 126 1.09 -1.14 4.04
CA TYR A 126 -0.11 -1.57 4.75
C TYR A 126 -1.34 -1.60 3.82
N MET A 127 -1.50 -0.60 2.96
CA MET A 127 -2.57 -0.57 1.95
C MET A 127 -2.45 -1.69 0.90
N MET A 128 -1.25 -2.19 0.63
CA MET A 128 -1.02 -3.28 -0.32
C MET A 128 -1.39 -4.66 0.25
N VAL A 129 -1.35 -4.81 1.58
CA VAL A 129 -1.58 -6.10 2.25
C VAL A 129 -3.02 -6.24 2.76
N HIS A 130 -3.70 -5.12 3.05
CA HIS A 130 -5.02 -5.13 3.66
C HIS A 130 -6.10 -4.53 2.74
N GLU A 131 -7.24 -5.23 2.63
CA GLU A 131 -8.39 -4.76 1.86
C GLU A 131 -9.28 -3.79 2.65
N GLY A 132 -10.01 -2.92 1.95
CA GLY A 132 -10.96 -1.99 2.57
C GLY A 132 -10.35 -0.84 3.39
N VAL A 133 -9.03 -0.82 3.57
CA VAL A 133 -8.33 0.16 4.42
C VAL A 133 -8.12 1.52 3.75
N SER A 134 -8.23 1.59 2.41
CA SER A 134 -7.97 2.81 1.63
C SER A 134 -8.78 4.01 2.09
N SER A 135 -9.99 3.78 2.63
CA SER A 135 -10.89 4.82 3.13
C SER A 135 -10.24 5.67 4.24
N TRP A 136 -9.48 5.06 5.15
CA TRP A 136 -8.82 5.71 6.28
C TRP A 136 -7.29 5.79 6.13
N CYS A 137 -6.65 4.89 5.39
CA CYS A 137 -5.22 5.00 5.06
C CYS A 137 -4.92 6.22 4.18
N SER A 138 -5.85 6.64 3.30
CA SER A 138 -5.63 7.82 2.44
C SER A 138 -5.50 9.12 3.26
N PRO A 139 -6.42 9.43 4.19
CA PRO A 139 -6.23 10.50 5.17
C PRO A 139 -4.95 10.36 6.01
N LEU A 140 -4.66 9.15 6.51
CA LEU A 140 -3.46 8.90 7.32
C LEU A 140 -2.17 9.25 6.55
N LYS A 141 -2.06 8.81 5.30
CA LYS A 141 -0.95 9.14 4.40
C LYS A 141 -0.86 10.65 4.16
N LYS A 142 -1.99 11.35 4.01
CA LYS A 142 -2.01 12.80 3.82
C LYS A 142 -1.47 13.53 5.05
N ILE A 143 -1.80 13.08 6.25
CA ILE A 143 -1.23 13.62 7.48
C ILE A 143 0.28 13.40 7.50
N VAL A 144 0.76 12.17 7.31
CA VAL A 144 2.21 11.86 7.26
C VAL A 144 2.96 12.69 6.23
N VAL A 145 2.33 13.03 5.10
CA VAL A 145 2.97 13.85 4.06
C VAL A 145 2.96 15.35 4.38
N ASN A 146 2.22 15.79 5.40
CA ASN A 146 2.08 17.21 5.75
C ASN A 146 2.37 17.54 7.22
N ILE A 147 2.89 16.58 7.99
CA ILE A 147 3.78 16.89 9.12
C ILE A 147 5.08 17.52 8.61
#